data_AF-A0A3P9N5A0-F1
#
_entry.id   AF-A0A3P9N5A0-F1
#
_cell.length_a   1.000
_cell.length_b   1.000
_cell.length_c   1.000
_cell.angle_alpha   90.00
_cell.angle_beta   90.00
_cell.angle_gamma   90.00
#
_symmetry.space_group_name_H-M   'P 1'
#
loop_
_entity.id
_entity.type
_entity.pdbx_description
1 polymer ?
#
loop_
_entity_poly.entity_id
_entity_poly.type
_entity_poly.pdbx_seq_one_letter_code
_entity_poly.pdbx_strand_id
1 'polypeptide(L)' 'MDTLNKLAAPATAKIRQLQKMVQDIKKNDGSLLNKIRRLKSKPRPNVPARDYRGKNSATTAQYMSKIILITKK' A
#
# COMPACT_ATOMS: atom_id res chain seq x y z
N MET A 1 28.78 -46.19 -6.71
CA MET A 1 27.94 -45.41 -5.77
C MET A 1 27.65 -43.99 -6.30
N ASP A 2 27.93 -43.72 -7.57
CA ASP A 2 28.05 -42.35 -8.12
C ASP A 2 26.77 -41.84 -8.79
N THR A 3 25.86 -42.75 -9.14
CA THR A 3 24.56 -42.45 -9.75
C THR A 3 23.57 -41.85 -8.75
N LEU A 4 23.61 -42.29 -7.49
CA LEU A 4 22.81 -41.75 -6.39
C LEU A 4 23.24 -40.32 -6.02
N ASN A 5 24.54 -40.05 -6.00
CA ASN A 5 25.07 -38.69 -5.74
C ASN A 5 24.74 -37.71 -6.87
N LYS A 6 24.73 -38.14 -8.14
CA LYS A 6 24.34 -37.29 -9.28
C LYS A 6 22.85 -36.95 -9.30
N LEU A 7 21.98 -37.85 -8.84
CA LEU A 7 20.54 -37.61 -8.71
C LEU A 7 20.18 -36.81 -7.47
N ALA A 8 20.90 -37.04 -6.36
CA ALA A 8 20.72 -36.29 -5.13
C ALA A 8 21.34 -34.89 -5.19
N ALA A 9 22.38 -34.65 -6.00
CA ALA A 9 23.03 -33.34 -6.15
C ALA A 9 22.05 -32.18 -6.46
N PRO A 10 21.17 -32.26 -7.49
CA PRO A 10 20.22 -31.18 -7.79
C PRO A 10 19.13 -31.02 -6.72
N ALA A 11 18.70 -32.12 -6.09
CA ALA A 11 17.72 -32.08 -4.99
C ALA A 11 18.33 -31.44 -3.73
N THR A 12 19.57 -31.78 -3.40
CA THR A 12 20.31 -31.25 -2.23
C THR A 12 20.61 -29.76 -2.40
N ALA A 13 20.89 -29.30 -3.63
CA ALA A 13 21.08 -27.88 -3.93
C ALA A 13 19.80 -27.07 -3.65
N LYS A 14 18.64 -27.55 -4.11
CA LYS A 14 17.34 -26.91 -3.85
C LYS A 14 16.98 -26.94 -2.35
N ILE A 15 17.25 -28.04 -1.67
CA ILE A 15 17.03 -28.16 -0.22
C ILE A 15 17.92 -27.17 0.54
N ARG A 16 19.19 -27.02 0.17
CA ARG A 16 20.11 -26.02 0.78
C ARG A 16 19.66 -24.59 0.51
N GLN A 17 19.17 -24.29 -0.69
CA GLN A 17 18.62 -22.98 -1.03
C GLN A 17 17.37 -22.66 -0.21
N LEU A 18 16.47 -23.63 -0.05
CA LEU A 18 15.28 -23.50 0.80
C LEU A 18 15.67 -23.32 2.27
N GLN A 19 16.61 -24.11 2.78
CA GLN A 19 17.15 -23.94 4.14
C GLN A 19 17.76 -22.54 4.33
N LYS A 20 18.49 -22.04 3.33
CA LYS A 20 19.08 -20.70 3.35
C LYS A 20 18.03 -19.61 3.36
N MET A 21 17.02 -19.70 2.49
CA MET A 21 15.88 -18.77 2.46
C MET A 21 15.10 -18.79 3.78
N VAL A 22 14.84 -19.97 4.35
CA VAL A 22 14.16 -20.10 5.65
C VAL A 22 14.98 -19.43 6.75
N GLN A 23 16.29 -19.65 6.80
CA GLN A 23 17.16 -18.97 7.75
C GLN A 23 17.19 -17.46 7.54
N ASP A 24 17.26 -17.00 6.28
CA ASP A 24 17.30 -15.58 5.96
C ASP A 24 15.95 -14.89 6.26
N ILE A 25 14.82 -15.59 6.13
CA ILE A 25 13.51 -15.13 6.58
C ILE A 25 13.46 -15.00 8.10
N LYS A 26 13.90 -16.03 8.85
CA LYS A 26 13.99 -15.98 10.32
C LYS A 26 14.96 -14.88 10.79
N LYS A 27 16.07 -14.66 10.09
CA LYS A 27 16.97 -13.53 10.42
C LYS A 27 16.36 -12.17 10.09
N ASN A 28 15.30 -12.11 9.30
CA ASN A 28 14.58 -10.89 8.93
C ASN A 28 13.34 -10.61 9.80
N ASP A 29 13.19 -11.28 10.96
CA ASP A 29 12.04 -11.24 11.89
C ASP A 29 11.51 -9.84 12.27
N GLY A 30 12.28 -8.77 12.05
CA GLY A 30 11.88 -7.40 12.33
C GLY A 30 11.87 -6.43 11.13
N SER A 31 12.20 -6.87 9.90
CA SER A 31 12.48 -5.94 8.80
C SER A 31 11.26 -5.71 7.90
N LEU A 32 10.70 -6.77 7.32
CA LEU A 32 9.61 -6.62 6.35
C LEU A 32 8.27 -6.30 7.03
N LEU A 33 7.91 -7.08 8.06
CA LEU A 33 6.66 -6.88 8.79
C LEU A 33 6.62 -5.53 9.50
N ASN A 34 7.74 -5.08 10.06
CA ASN A 34 7.84 -3.77 10.72
C ASN A 34 7.77 -2.62 9.71
N LYS A 35 8.33 -2.77 8.50
CA LYS A 35 8.16 -1.81 7.41
C LYS A 35 6.71 -1.70 6.96
N ILE A 36 6.01 -2.83 6.78
CA ILE A 36 4.59 -2.86 6.43
C ILE A 36 3.74 -2.24 7.55
N ARG A 37 4.02 -2.59 8.81
CA ARG A 37 3.32 -2.03 9.97
C ARG A 37 3.50 -0.52 10.05
N ARG A 38 4.73 -0.01 9.87
CA ARG A 38 5.03 1.44 9.82
C ARG A 38 4.37 2.13 8.62
N LEU A 39 4.21 1.46 7.49
CA LEU A 39 3.53 2.03 6.33
C LEU A 39 2.03 2.17 6.58
N LYS A 40 1.41 1.18 7.23
CA LYS A 40 0.00 1.23 7.65
C LYS A 40 -0.24 2.17 8.84
N SER A 41 0.74 2.31 9.74
CA SER A 41 0.60 3.05 11.00
C SER A 41 1.08 4.50 10.95
N LYS A 42 1.65 4.98 9.84
CA LYS A 42 2.09 6.38 9.76
C LYS A 42 0.84 7.28 9.70
N PRO A 43 0.66 8.19 10.68
CA PRO A 43 -0.31 9.25 10.53
C PRO A 43 0.03 10.05 9.27
N ARG A 44 -0.99 10.46 8.52
CA ARG A 44 -0.79 11.32 7.35
C ARG A 44 0.03 12.52 7.82
N PRO A 45 1.07 12.93 7.07
CA PRO A 45 1.85 14.11 7.45
C PRO A 45 0.90 15.26 7.71
N ASN A 46 1.14 16.01 8.78
CA ASN A 46 0.36 17.19 9.13
C ASN A 46 0.63 18.25 8.05
N VAL A 47 -0.09 18.14 6.94
CA VAL A 47 -0.03 19.10 5.85
C VAL A 47 -0.92 20.27 6.25
N PRO A 48 -0.44 21.52 6.15
CA PRO A 48 -1.28 22.68 6.38
C PRO A 48 -2.57 22.57 5.58
N ALA A 49 -3.69 22.95 6.19
CA ALA A 49 -4.93 23.09 5.45
C ALA A 49 -4.67 23.99 4.25
N ARG A 50 -4.91 23.47 3.05
CA ARG A 50 -4.85 24.30 1.85
C ARG A 50 -6.04 25.25 1.95
N ASP A 51 -5.78 26.54 2.15
CA ASP A 51 -6.79 27.60 2.15
C ASP A 51 -7.34 27.81 0.74
N TYR A 52 -7.97 26.76 0.18
CA TYR A 52 -8.89 26.91 -0.93
C TYR A 52 -10.05 27.71 -0.39
N ARG A 53 -9.96 29.03 -0.54
CA ARG A 53 -11.07 29.97 -0.38
C ARG A 53 -12.11 29.62 -1.44
N GLY A 54 -12.88 28.57 -1.17
CA GLY A 54 -14.10 28.23 -1.88
C GLY A 54 -15.13 29.30 -1.59
N LYS A 55 -14.98 30.47 -2.22
CA LYS A 55 -16.11 31.36 -2.51
C LYS A 55 -17.03 30.59 -3.44
N ASN A 56 -17.83 29.66 -2.92
CA ASN A 56 -18.91 28.95 -3.60
C ASN A 56 -19.72 28.15 -2.56
N SER A 57 -20.22 28.81 -1.51
CA SER A 57 -21.40 28.34 -0.79
C SER A 57 -22.65 29.05 -1.31
N ALA A 58 -22.70 29.33 -2.62
CA ALA A 58 -23.98 29.36 -3.31
C ALA A 58 -24.44 27.91 -3.31
N THR A 59 -25.21 27.55 -2.28
CA THR A 59 -25.84 26.25 -2.17
C THR A 59 -26.54 25.94 -3.50
N THR A 60 -26.48 24.68 -3.94
CA THR A 60 -27.17 24.23 -5.16
C THR A 60 -28.62 24.70 -5.21
N ALA A 61 -29.27 24.83 -4.05
CA ALA A 61 -30.57 25.44 -3.86
C ALA A 61 -30.68 26.89 -4.39
N GLN A 62 -29.69 27.75 -4.15
CA GLN A 62 -29.68 29.13 -4.65
C GLN A 62 -29.53 29.19 -6.17
N TYR A 63 -28.68 28.35 -6.75
CA TYR A 63 -28.54 28.25 -8.21
C TYR A 63 -29.83 27.75 -8.87
N MET A 64 -30.43 26.69 -8.32
CA MET A 64 -31.69 26.15 -8.83
C MET A 64 -32.85 27.14 -8.66
N SER A 65 -32.92 27.85 -7.54
CA SER A 65 -33.93 28.90 -7.31
C SER A 65 -33.80 30.06 -8.31
N LYS A 66 -32.57 30.47 -8.64
CA LYS A 66 -32.32 31.51 -9.64
C LYS A 66 -32.69 31.07 -11.06
N ILE A 67 -32.42 29.82 -11.43
CA ILE A 67 -32.84 29.26 -12.73
C ILE A 67 -34.36 29.22 -12.84
N ILE A 68 -35.05 28.73 -11.80
CA ILE A 68 -36.52 28.67 -11.77
C ILE A 68 -37.12 30.08 -11.91
N LEU A 69 -36.57 31.08 -11.21
CA LEU A 69 -37.03 32.47 -11.30
C LEU A 69 -36.86 33.06 -12.71
N ILE A 70 -35.77 32.76 -13.40
CA ILE A 70 -35.52 33.21 -14.78
C ILE A 70 -36.49 32.57 -15.77
N THR A 71 -36.84 31.30 -15.58
CA THR A 71 -37.78 30.57 -16.46
C THR A 71 -39.26 30.91 -16.22
N LYS A 72 -39.58 31.61 -15.13
CA LYS A 72 -40.95 31.97 -14.73
C LYS A 72 -41.36 33.38 -15.16
N LYS A 73 -40.49 34.10 -15.88
CA LYS A 73 -40.74 35.42 -16.45
C LYS A 73 -40.97 35.30 -17.95
#